data_AF-A0A1C1ZSN2-F1
#
_entry.id   AF-A0A1C1ZSN2-F1
#
_cell.length_a   1.000
_cell.length_b   1.000
_cell.length_c   1.000
_cell.angle_alpha   90.00
_cell.angle_beta   90.00
_cell.angle_gamma   90.00
#
_symmetry.space_group_name_H-M   'P 1'
#
loop_
_entity.id
_entity.type
_entity.pdbx_description
1 polymer ?
#
loop_
_entity_poly.entity_id
_entity_poly.type
_entity_poly.pdbx_seq_one_letter_code
_entity_poly.pdbx_strand_id
1 'polypeptide(L)' 'MDRIDLDNPNIMDAKEASKIWGHSESYVRIFYKQNPEKFPKGSIRKFGTTWVVTTEGMEAITGMKDPRKNNE' A
#
# COMPACT_ATOMS: atom_id res chain seq x y z
N MET A 1 -8.48 -12.69 -19.86
CA MET A 1 -7.74 -13.03 -18.64
C MET A 1 -6.77 -11.89 -18.38
N ASP A 2 -7.10 -10.99 -17.45
CA ASP A 2 -6.14 -9.97 -17.04
C ASP A 2 -5.09 -10.64 -16.16
N ARG A 3 -3.88 -10.81 -16.69
CA ARG A 3 -2.75 -11.35 -15.95
C ARG A 3 -2.29 -10.27 -14.98
N ILE A 4 -2.46 -10.51 -13.69
CA ILE A 4 -1.91 -9.64 -12.65
C ILE A 4 -0.40 -9.81 -12.68
N ASP A 5 0.32 -8.72 -12.96
CA ASP A 5 1.77 -8.66 -12.90
C ASP A 5 2.20 -8.58 -11.43
N LEU A 6 2.76 -9.68 -10.91
CA LEU A 6 3.25 -9.79 -9.54
C LEU A 6 4.66 -9.19 -9.38
N ASP A 7 5.39 -8.99 -10.47
CA ASP A 7 6.70 -8.32 -10.47
C ASP A 7 6.56 -6.79 -10.46
N ASN A 8 5.32 -6.29 -10.46
CA ASN A 8 5.03 -4.88 -10.41
C ASN A 8 5.55 -4.28 -9.10
N PRO A 9 6.58 -3.39 -9.13
CA PRO A 9 7.18 -2.82 -7.93
C PRO A 9 6.22 -1.92 -7.15
N ASN A 10 5.08 -1.57 -7.76
CA ASN A 10 4.04 -0.79 -7.12
C ASN A 10 3.13 -1.65 -6.22
N ILE A 11 3.33 -2.96 -6.08
CA ILE A 11 2.58 -3.83 -5.16
C ILE A 11 3.53 -4.29 -4.04
N MET A 12 3.15 -4.08 -2.78
CA MET A 12 3.99 -4.44 -1.65
C MET A 12 3.17 -4.87 -0.42
N ASP A 13 3.82 -5.55 0.51
CA ASP A 13 3.23 -5.86 1.80
C ASP A 13 2.93 -4.57 2.58
N ALA A 14 1.78 -4.52 3.26
CA ALA A 14 1.31 -3.35 3.99
C ALA A 14 2.22 -2.98 5.18
N LYS A 15 2.91 -3.96 5.80
CA LYS A 15 3.85 -3.66 6.87
C LYS A 15 5.09 -3.00 6.31
N GLU A 16 5.64 -3.56 5.22
CA GLU A 16 6.79 -2.99 4.52
C GLU A 16 6.46 -1.60 3.96
N ALA A 17 5.29 -1.44 3.33
CA ALA A 17 4.72 -0.16 2.92
C ALA A 17 4.74 0.86 4.07
N SER A 18 4.22 0.47 5.24
CA SER A 18 4.20 1.36 6.38
C SER A 18 5.60 1.79 6.80
N LYS A 19 6.59 0.88 6.80
CA LYS A 19 7.98 1.20 7.15
C LYS A 19 8.62 2.19 6.17
N ILE A 20 8.41 2.01 4.87
CA ILE A 20 8.98 2.89 3.83
C ILE A 20 8.48 4.32 4.00
N TRP A 21 7.20 4.49 4.35
CA TRP A 21 6.59 5.79 4.63
C TRP A 21 6.84 6.28 6.08
N GLY A 22 7.66 5.59 6.88
CA GLY A 22 8.00 6.01 8.25
C GLY A 22 6.88 5.81 9.28
N HIS A 23 5.91 4.96 8.98
CA HIS A 23 4.78 4.63 9.86
C HIS A 23 4.95 3.24 10.52
N SER A 24 4.13 2.97 11.55
CA SER A 24 4.11 1.67 12.23
C SER A 24 3.55 0.57 11.31
N GLU A 25 4.01 -0.68 11.47
CA GLU A 25 3.59 -1.81 10.63
C GLU A 25 2.06 -2.03 10.58
N SER A 26 1.35 -1.59 11.61
CA SER A 26 -0.11 -1.71 11.71
C SER A 26 -0.86 -0.53 11.08
N TYR A 27 -0.16 0.52 10.63
CA TYR A 27 -0.74 1.76 10.14
C TYR A 27 -1.77 1.52 9.03
N VAL A 28 -1.37 0.87 7.93
CA VAL A 28 -2.26 0.59 6.79
C VAL A 28 -3.49 -0.22 7.22
N ARG A 29 -3.30 -1.21 8.07
CA ARG A 29 -4.41 -2.06 8.56
C ARG A 29 -5.40 -1.27 9.41
N ILE A 30 -4.91 -0.42 10.30
CA ILE A 30 -5.76 0.43 11.15
C ILE A 30 -6.47 1.47 10.29
N PHE A 31 -5.75 2.11 9.37
CA PHE A 31 -6.29 3.13 8.49
C PHE A 31 -7.37 2.56 7.57
N TYR A 32 -7.16 1.35 7.00
CA TYR A 32 -8.18 0.65 6.21
C TYR A 32 -9.44 0.31 6.99
N LYS A 33 -9.31 -0.03 8.29
CA LYS A 33 -10.47 -0.27 9.14
C LYS A 33 -11.25 1.02 9.46
N GLN A 34 -10.55 2.14 9.57
CA GLN A 34 -11.16 3.43 9.94
C GLN A 34 -11.72 4.18 8.73
N ASN A 35 -11.01 4.16 7.60
CA ASN A 35 -11.29 4.96 6.40
C ASN A 35 -11.04 4.12 5.14
N PRO A 36 -11.80 3.02 4.92
CA PRO A 36 -11.64 2.20 3.71
C PRO A 36 -11.91 2.99 2.42
N GLU A 37 -12.74 4.04 2.47
CA GLU A 37 -13.10 4.89 1.33
C GLU A 37 -11.94 5.74 0.80
N LYS A 38 -10.89 5.95 1.59
CA LYS A 38 -9.69 6.69 1.16
C LYS A 38 -8.74 5.85 0.30
N PHE A 39 -8.93 4.53 0.28
CA PHE A 39 -8.15 3.66 -0.58
C PHE A 39 -8.78 3.61 -1.99
N PRO A 40 -8.01 3.89 -3.05
CA PRO A 40 -8.47 3.67 -4.41
C PRO A 40 -8.93 2.22 -4.63
N LYS A 41 -9.92 2.00 -5.49
CA LYS A 41 -10.42 0.64 -5.76
C LYS A 41 -9.29 -0.23 -6.31
N GLY A 42 -9.09 -1.39 -5.70
CA GLY A 42 -8.03 -2.33 -6.10
C GLY A 42 -6.64 -2.01 -5.55
N SER A 43 -6.47 -0.88 -4.84
CA SER A 43 -5.19 -0.46 -4.26
C SER A 43 -4.78 -1.24 -3.01
N ILE A 44 -5.70 -1.93 -2.36
CA ILE A 44 -5.45 -2.73 -1.16
C ILE A 44 -6.26 -4.02 -1.20
N ARG A 45 -5.63 -5.13 -0.80
CA ARG A 45 -6.29 -6.43 -0.70
C ARG A 45 -5.65 -7.30 0.37
N LYS A 46 -6.47 -8.06 1.08
CA LYS A 46 -6.00 -9.06 2.03
C LYS A 46 -5.72 -10.38 1.32
N PHE A 47 -4.53 -10.92 1.51
CA PHE A 47 -4.09 -12.23 1.04
C PHE A 47 -3.73 -13.11 2.25
N GLY A 48 -4.59 -14.07 2.57
CA GLY A 48 -4.42 -14.91 3.76
C GLY A 48 -4.40 -14.09 5.05
N THR A 49 -3.26 -14.06 5.72
CA THR A 49 -3.01 -13.28 6.95
C THR A 49 -2.40 -11.91 6.68
N THR A 50 -1.97 -11.67 5.45
CA THR A 50 -1.16 -10.52 5.03
C THR A 50 -2.01 -9.51 4.28
N TRP A 51 -1.70 -8.22 4.45
CA TRP A 51 -2.33 -7.15 3.68
C TRP A 51 -1.34 -6.72 2.60
N VAL A 52 -1.80 -6.67 1.37
CA VAL A 52 -1.03 -6.18 0.24
C VAL A 52 -1.63 -4.84 -0.17
N VAL A 53 -0.77 -3.85 -0.34
CA VAL A 53 -1.13 -2.49 -0.71
C VAL A 53 -0.27 -2.05 -1.89
N THR A 54 -0.84 -1.21 -2.73
CA THR A 54 -0.13 -0.58 -3.84
C THR A 54 0.53 0.72 -3.40
N THR A 55 1.55 1.16 -4.13
CA THR A 55 2.12 2.50 -3.98
C THR A 55 1.04 3.56 -4.11
N GLU A 56 0.14 3.46 -5.09
CA GLU A 56 -1.00 4.38 -5.25
C GLU A 56 -1.88 4.44 -4.00
N GLY A 57 -2.17 3.28 -3.39
CA GLY A 57 -2.92 3.22 -2.13
C GLY A 57 -2.21 3.92 -0.98
N MET A 58 -0.89 3.76 -0.88
CA MET A 58 -0.07 4.45 0.12
C MET A 58 -0.01 5.96 -0.13
N GLU A 59 0.17 6.39 -1.37
CA GLU A 59 0.20 7.81 -1.76
C GLU A 59 -1.15 8.47 -1.47
N ALA A 60 -2.27 7.79 -1.71
CA ALA A 60 -3.61 8.30 -1.45
C ALA A 60 -3.88 8.51 0.05
N ILE A 61 -3.42 7.60 0.93
CA ILE A 61 -3.67 7.71 2.37
C ILE A 61 -2.67 8.62 3.09
N THR A 62 -1.41 8.63 2.65
CA THR A 62 -0.34 9.40 3.30
C THR A 62 -0.20 10.80 2.71
N GLY A 63 -0.64 11.01 1.46
CA GLY A 63 -0.39 12.23 0.70
C GLY A 63 1.09 12.42 0.32
N MET A 64 1.95 11.44 0.61
CA MET A 64 3.37 11.45 0.26
C MET A 64 3.63 10.52 -0.91
N LYS A 65 4.33 11.02 -1.93
CA LYS A 65 4.86 10.22 -3.04
C LYS A 65 5.80 9.13 -2.52
N ASP A 66 5.92 8.04 -3.28
CA ASP A 66 6.81 6.93 -2.95
C ASP A 66 8.23 7.39 -2.55
N PRO A 67 8.63 7.22 -1.27
CA PRO A 67 9.96 7.59 -0.80
C PRO A 67 11.08 6.87 -1.54
N ARG A 68 10.80 5.73 -2.18
CA ARG A 68 11.78 4.94 -2.96
C ARG A 68 12.13 5.57 -4.30
N LYS A 69 11.27 6.45 -4.84
CA LYS A 69 11.49 7.10 -6.16
C LYS A 69 12.26 8.43 -6.06
N ASN A 70 12.69 8.83 -4.87
CA ASN A 70 13.42 10.10 -4.65
C ASN A 70 14.94 10.02 -4.87
N ASN A 71 15.47 8.92 -5.41
CA ASN A 71 16.87 8.84 -5.83
C ASN A 71 16.95 8.87 -7.37
N GLU A 72 16.84 10.05 -7.96
CA GLU A 72 17.37 10.35 -9.31
C GLU A 72 18.32 11.55 -9.22
#